data_AF-A0A397E7Q6-F1
#
_entry.id   AF-A0A397E7Q6-F1
#
_cell.length_a   1.000
_cell.length_b   1.000
_cell.length_c   1.000
_cell.angle_alpha   90.00
_cell.angle_beta   90.00
_cell.angle_gamma   90.00
#
_symmetry.space_group_name_H-M   'P 1'
#
loop_
_entity.id
_entity.type
_entity.pdbx_description
1 polymer ?
#
loop_
_entity_poly.entity_id
_entity_poly.type
_entity_poly.pdbx_seq_one_letter_code
_entity_poly.pdbx_strand_id
1 'polypeptide(L)'
;GRCTLVTTVQMYKILGINCLISAYVLSSLYMHGVKQGDAQMTVVGVVIALFFLFLSYATPLDRLSARRPLTRVFCASVLVSISGQFAVHLMTLAAALHVVALPYVDLDDPAMHPEAKFRPNVLNSIVFVVSLHMQINTFVANYHGAPFMQSFAQNRLLARWTYLAYSLVFVAVWEVFPPLNVMLELVFLPSFEVQATLTLILLLDTAAVLGFEAVVQWLTARYPALMA
;
A
#
# COMPACT_ATOMS: atom_id res chain seq x y z
N GLY A 1 3.13 11.67 24.50
CA GLY A 1 3.56 13.01 24.04
C GLY A 1 4.18 12.94 22.65
N ARG A 2 5.52 12.98 22.54
CA ARG A 2 6.21 12.97 21.23
C ARG A 2 5.92 11.73 20.39
N CYS A 3 5.98 10.54 21.00
CA CYS A 3 5.62 9.28 20.33
C CYS A 3 4.21 9.35 19.75
N THR A 4 3.22 9.72 20.57
CA THR A 4 1.82 9.90 20.15
C THR A 4 1.68 10.86 18.97
N LEU A 5 2.31 12.04 19.04
CA LEU A 5 2.24 13.02 17.95
C LEU A 5 2.83 12.47 16.65
N VAL A 6 3.97 11.78 16.72
CA VAL A 6 4.60 11.15 15.56
C VAL A 6 3.69 10.06 14.98
N THR A 7 3.14 9.18 15.83
CA THR A 7 2.19 8.14 15.41
C THR A 7 0.97 8.76 14.72
N THR A 8 0.40 9.83 15.27
CA THR A 8 -0.73 10.55 14.66
C THR A 8 -0.40 11.10 13.28
N VAL A 9 0.75 11.77 13.12
CA VAL A 9 1.18 12.31 11.82
C VAL A 9 1.38 11.19 10.80
N GLN A 10 1.98 10.06 11.19
CA GLN A 10 2.15 8.90 10.30
C GLN A 10 0.80 8.31 9.88
N MET A 11 -0.13 8.14 10.82
CA MET A 11 -1.47 7.64 10.52
C MET A 11 -2.21 8.54 9.53
N TYR A 12 -2.06 9.87 9.64
CA TYR A 12 -2.64 10.79 8.66
C TYR A 12 -2.01 10.68 7.28
N LYS A 13 -0.69 10.49 7.18
CA LYS A 13 -0.04 10.23 5.89
C LYS A 13 -0.57 8.96 5.24
N ILE A 14 -0.61 7.87 6.01
CA ILE A 14 -1.10 6.56 5.56
C ILE A 14 -2.55 6.68 5.07
N LEU A 15 -3.42 7.31 5.85
CA LEU A 15 -4.81 7.51 5.49
C LEU A 15 -4.93 8.37 4.23
N GLY A 16 -4.19 9.46 4.12
CA GLY A 16 -4.20 10.34 2.95
C GLY A 16 -3.82 9.61 1.66
N ILE A 17 -2.74 8.82 1.70
CA ILE A 17 -2.27 8.03 0.54
C ILE A 17 -3.31 6.96 0.17
N ASN A 18 -3.78 6.18 1.13
CA ASN A 18 -4.77 5.13 0.88
C ASN A 18 -6.10 5.70 0.36
N CYS A 19 -6.53 6.86 0.83
CA CYS A 19 -7.72 7.54 0.32
C CYS A 19 -7.54 7.96 -1.14
N LEU A 20 -6.38 8.50 -1.52
CA LEU A 20 -6.12 8.90 -2.92
C LEU A 20 -6.08 7.69 -3.86
N ILE A 21 -5.44 6.59 -3.43
CA ILE A 21 -5.42 5.33 -4.21
C ILE A 21 -6.84 4.80 -4.38
N SER A 22 -7.59 4.66 -3.27
CA SER A 22 -8.97 4.16 -3.30
C SER A 22 -9.88 5.04 -4.14
N ALA A 23 -9.74 6.37 -4.06
CA ALA A 23 -10.50 7.30 -4.89
C ALA A 23 -10.21 7.08 -6.38
N TYR A 24 -8.96 6.85 -6.78
CA TYR A 24 -8.62 6.54 -8.17
C TYR A 24 -9.21 5.20 -8.63
N VAL A 25 -9.07 4.14 -7.82
CA VAL A 25 -9.63 2.81 -8.14
C VAL A 25 -11.15 2.89 -8.28
N LEU A 26 -11.84 3.52 -7.33
CA LEU A 26 -13.30 3.60 -7.32
C LEU A 26 -13.89 4.59 -8.34
N SER A 27 -13.07 5.51 -8.88
CA SER A 27 -13.51 6.42 -9.94
C SER A 27 -13.09 5.91 -11.32
N SER A 28 -11.80 5.91 -11.61
CA SER A 28 -11.27 5.64 -12.95
C SER A 28 -11.40 4.17 -13.32
N LEU A 29 -11.02 3.24 -12.44
CA LEU A 29 -11.06 1.81 -12.76
C LEU A 29 -12.47 1.23 -12.69
N TYR A 30 -13.34 1.82 -11.87
CA TYR A 30 -14.77 1.48 -11.87
C TYR A 30 -15.41 1.70 -13.24
N MET A 31 -15.05 2.79 -13.94
CA MET A 31 -15.52 3.05 -15.31
C MET A 31 -15.04 2.00 -16.32
N HIS A 32 -13.98 1.28 -16.01
CA HIS A 32 -13.46 0.15 -16.79
C HIS A 32 -13.95 -1.21 -16.25
N GLY A 33 -15.00 -1.23 -15.42
CA GLY A 33 -15.59 -2.46 -14.92
C GLY A 33 -14.86 -3.12 -13.75
N VAL A 34 -13.79 -2.51 -13.24
CA VAL A 34 -13.05 -3.07 -12.11
C VAL A 34 -13.88 -2.95 -10.84
N LYS A 35 -14.20 -4.11 -10.27
CA LYS A 35 -14.97 -4.26 -9.02
C LYS A 35 -14.24 -5.24 -8.13
N GLN A 36 -14.39 -5.11 -6.82
CA GLN A 36 -13.86 -6.06 -5.85
C GLN A 36 -15.00 -6.87 -5.26
N GLY A 37 -14.76 -8.15 -5.00
CA GLY A 37 -15.71 -9.03 -4.34
C GLY A 37 -15.80 -8.77 -2.82
N ASP A 38 -16.85 -9.28 -2.19
CA ASP A 38 -17.08 -9.09 -0.74
C ASP A 38 -15.98 -9.74 0.11
N ALA A 39 -15.48 -10.91 -0.32
CA ALA A 39 -14.37 -11.59 0.33
C ALA A 39 -13.08 -10.76 0.27
N GLN A 40 -12.78 -10.19 -0.91
CA GLN A 40 -11.65 -9.30 -1.12
C GLN A 40 -11.70 -8.08 -0.19
N MET A 41 -12.84 -7.39 -0.16
CA MET A 41 -13.06 -6.21 0.70
C MET A 41 -12.94 -6.55 2.19
N THR A 42 -13.48 -7.70 2.61
CA THR A 42 -13.41 -8.16 4.01
C THR A 42 -11.96 -8.42 4.42
N VAL A 43 -11.21 -9.16 3.60
CA VAL A 43 -9.80 -9.47 3.89
C VAL A 43 -8.97 -8.20 3.95
N VAL A 44 -9.12 -7.29 2.98
CA VAL A 44 -8.43 -5.98 3.01
C VAL A 44 -8.79 -5.23 4.29
N GLY A 45 -10.07 -5.15 4.65
CA GLY A 45 -10.53 -4.49 5.87
C GLY A 45 -9.85 -5.03 7.13
N VAL A 46 -9.79 -6.36 7.29
CA VAL A 46 -9.10 -7.01 8.42
C VAL A 46 -7.60 -6.72 8.40
N VAL A 47 -6.96 -6.83 7.24
CA VAL A 47 -5.51 -6.61 7.11
C VAL A 47 -5.13 -5.19 7.52
N ILE A 48 -5.86 -4.20 6.99
CA ILE A 48 -5.62 -2.78 7.26
C ILE A 48 -5.96 -2.42 8.71
N ALA A 49 -7.03 -2.98 9.27
CA ALA A 49 -7.37 -2.78 10.68
C ALA A 49 -6.26 -3.27 11.62
N LEU A 50 -5.70 -4.46 11.35
CA LEU A 50 -4.59 -5.01 12.15
C LEU A 50 -3.31 -4.19 11.99
N PHE A 51 -3.02 -3.66 10.80
CA PHE A 51 -1.91 -2.72 10.62
C PHE A 51 -2.07 -1.47 11.48
N PHE A 52 -3.24 -0.82 11.45
CA PHE A 52 -3.50 0.35 12.28
C PHE A 52 -3.43 0.03 13.78
N LEU A 53 -3.93 -1.14 14.19
CA LEU A 53 -3.85 -1.59 15.58
C LEU A 53 -2.39 -1.75 16.03
N PHE A 54 -1.57 -2.49 15.28
CA PHE A 54 -0.17 -2.74 15.66
C PHE A 54 0.72 -1.50 15.51
N LEU A 55 0.35 -0.57 14.63
CA LEU A 55 0.96 0.76 14.55
C LEU A 55 0.69 1.56 15.83
N SER A 56 -0.54 1.50 16.36
CA SER A 56 -0.93 2.20 17.60
C SER A 56 -0.19 1.69 18.85
N TYR A 57 0.32 0.47 18.80
CA TYR A 57 1.09 -0.16 19.89
C TYR A 57 2.57 0.23 19.92
N ALA A 58 3.01 1.17 19.07
CA ALA A 58 4.39 1.64 19.09
C ALA A 58 4.76 2.29 20.43
N THR A 59 5.82 1.78 21.06
CA THR A 59 6.30 2.26 22.37
C THR A 59 7.37 3.35 22.22
N PRO A 60 7.37 4.37 23.10
CA PRO A 60 8.40 5.40 23.11
C PRO A 60 9.77 4.82 23.52
N LEU A 61 10.85 5.45 23.08
CA LEU A 61 12.20 5.15 23.59
C LEU A 61 12.41 5.81 24.97
N ASP A 62 13.23 5.18 25.81
CA ASP A 62 13.53 5.66 27.16
C ASP A 62 14.33 6.99 27.16
N ARG A 63 15.09 7.24 26.09
CA ARG A 63 15.91 8.44 25.94
C ARG A 63 15.22 9.48 25.06
N LEU A 64 15.14 10.71 25.57
CA LEU A 64 14.58 11.83 24.83
C LEU A 64 15.57 12.34 23.77
N SER A 65 15.13 12.40 22.51
CA SER A 65 15.91 13.03 21.43
C SER A 65 15.90 14.56 21.52
N ALA A 66 16.98 15.22 21.08
CA ALA A 66 16.98 16.67 20.89
C ALA A 66 16.08 17.10 19.70
N ARG A 67 15.88 16.21 18.71
CA ARG A 67 15.01 16.48 17.56
C ARG A 67 13.56 16.63 18.02
N ARG A 68 12.83 17.54 17.39
CA ARG A 68 11.40 17.72 17.60
C ARG A 68 10.63 17.04 16.47
N PRO A 69 9.51 16.37 16.76
CA PRO A 69 8.65 15.81 15.74
C PRO A 69 7.91 16.92 14.97
N LEU A 70 7.44 16.60 13.77
CA LEU A 70 6.53 17.47 13.02
C LEU A 70 5.26 17.72 13.84
N THR A 71 4.84 18.97 13.93
CA THR A 71 3.68 19.39 14.73
C THR A 71 2.42 19.64 13.90
N ARG A 72 2.56 19.75 12.57
CA ARG A 72 1.48 20.08 11.65
C ARG A 72 1.37 19.02 10.56
N VAL A 73 0.13 18.65 10.25
CA VAL A 73 -0.19 17.74 9.13
C VAL A 73 -0.02 18.47 7.80
N PHE A 74 -0.40 19.75 7.74
CA PHE A 74 -0.21 20.60 6.57
C PHE A 74 1.17 21.27 6.61
N CYS A 75 2.23 20.48 6.41
CA CYS A 75 3.58 20.97 6.16
C CYS A 75 4.12 20.38 4.86
N ALA A 76 5.14 21.03 4.29
CA ALA A 76 5.70 20.61 3.01
C ALA A 76 6.19 19.16 3.04
N SER A 77 6.82 18.71 4.14
CA SER A 77 7.27 17.31 4.29
C SER A 77 6.13 16.31 4.15
N VAL A 78 4.99 16.57 4.79
CA VAL A 78 3.86 15.64 4.79
C VAL A 78 3.17 15.66 3.43
N LEU A 79 2.94 16.85 2.86
CA LEU A 79 2.27 16.98 1.56
C LEU A 79 3.10 16.39 0.42
N VAL A 80 4.39 16.70 0.35
CA VAL A 80 5.30 16.13 -0.66
C VAL A 80 5.38 14.62 -0.54
N SER A 81 5.42 14.11 0.69
CA SER A 81 5.40 12.67 0.94
C SER A 81 4.11 12.01 0.43
N ILE A 82 2.94 12.52 0.82
CA ILE A 82 1.65 11.98 0.38
C ILE A 82 1.52 12.03 -1.14
N SER A 83 1.79 13.19 -1.76
CA SER A 83 1.65 13.36 -3.20
C SER A 83 2.65 12.52 -4.00
N GLY A 84 3.90 12.42 -3.54
CA GLY A 84 4.93 11.64 -4.23
C GLY A 84 4.72 10.14 -4.10
N GLN A 85 4.39 9.63 -2.91
CA GLN A 85 4.05 8.22 -2.74
C GLN A 85 2.80 7.84 -3.54
N PHE A 86 1.76 8.70 -3.54
CA PHE A 86 0.60 8.51 -4.40
C PHE A 86 0.96 8.45 -5.88
N ALA A 87 1.83 9.36 -6.37
CA ALA A 87 2.27 9.33 -7.76
C ALA A 87 3.01 8.04 -8.12
N VAL A 88 3.92 7.56 -7.25
CA VAL A 88 4.61 6.28 -7.45
C VAL A 88 3.63 5.12 -7.54
N HIS A 89 2.73 5.00 -6.55
CA HIS A 89 1.70 3.98 -6.52
C HIS A 89 0.76 4.04 -7.74
N LEU A 90 0.39 5.23 -8.18
CA LEU A 90 -0.43 5.42 -9.38
C LEU A 90 0.30 4.95 -10.64
N MET A 91 1.60 5.25 -10.77
CA MET A 91 2.43 4.75 -11.87
C MET A 91 2.56 3.22 -11.83
N THR A 92 2.75 2.63 -10.64
CA THR A 92 2.78 1.17 -10.44
C THR A 92 1.47 0.53 -10.88
N LEU A 93 0.34 1.08 -10.46
CA LEU A 93 -0.99 0.58 -10.83
C LEU A 93 -1.21 0.70 -12.34
N ALA A 94 -0.88 1.84 -12.94
CA ALA A 94 -0.95 2.02 -14.40
C ALA A 94 -0.05 1.02 -15.15
N ALA A 95 1.19 0.80 -14.68
CA ALA A 95 2.10 -0.17 -15.27
C ALA A 95 1.55 -1.60 -15.17
N ALA A 96 1.04 -2.00 -14.00
CA ALA A 96 0.42 -3.31 -13.83
C ALA A 96 -0.80 -3.50 -14.75
N LEU A 97 -1.61 -2.46 -14.91
CA LEU A 97 -2.75 -2.49 -15.83
C LEU A 97 -2.31 -2.65 -17.28
N HIS A 98 -1.45 -1.75 -17.77
CA HIS A 98 -1.08 -1.70 -19.18
C HIS A 98 -0.16 -2.83 -19.63
N VAL A 99 0.76 -3.26 -18.77
CA VAL A 99 1.77 -4.27 -19.11
C VAL A 99 1.26 -5.68 -18.80
N VAL A 100 0.49 -5.86 -17.74
CA VAL A 100 0.15 -7.19 -17.21
C VAL A 100 -1.32 -7.55 -17.44
N ALA A 101 -2.26 -6.63 -17.22
CA ALA A 101 -3.69 -6.95 -17.24
C ALA A 101 -4.32 -6.82 -18.63
N LEU A 102 -4.21 -5.65 -19.28
CA LEU A 102 -4.88 -5.33 -20.53
C LEU A 102 -4.61 -6.31 -21.69
N PRO A 103 -3.42 -6.92 -21.84
CA PRO A 103 -3.20 -7.90 -22.91
C PRO A 103 -4.08 -9.15 -22.83
N TYR A 104 -4.71 -9.42 -21.68
CA TYR A 104 -5.51 -10.62 -21.41
C TYR A 104 -6.98 -10.31 -21.12
N VAL A 105 -7.43 -9.09 -21.40
CA VAL A 105 -8.76 -8.60 -21.07
C VAL A 105 -9.42 -8.07 -22.33
N ASP A 106 -10.61 -8.57 -22.62
CA ASP A 106 -11.49 -7.99 -23.63
C ASP A 106 -12.27 -6.83 -22.99
N LEU A 107 -11.95 -5.60 -23.40
CA LEU A 107 -12.59 -4.38 -22.87
C LEU A 107 -14.03 -4.22 -23.37
N ASP A 108 -14.40 -4.90 -24.45
CA ASP A 108 -15.75 -4.87 -25.01
C ASP A 108 -16.68 -5.94 -24.39
N ASP A 109 -16.17 -6.76 -23.45
CA ASP A 109 -16.97 -7.75 -22.74
C ASP A 109 -18.10 -7.05 -21.92
N PRO A 110 -19.38 -7.39 -22.14
CA PRO A 110 -20.49 -6.86 -21.36
C PRO A 110 -20.35 -7.04 -19.84
N ALA A 111 -19.57 -8.03 -19.38
CA ALA A 111 -19.26 -8.24 -17.97
C ALA A 111 -18.37 -7.13 -17.38
N MET A 112 -17.66 -6.38 -18.22
CA MET A 112 -16.82 -5.23 -17.86
C MET A 112 -17.62 -3.92 -17.76
N HIS A 113 -18.94 -3.95 -17.96
CA HIS A 113 -19.76 -2.76 -17.77
C HIS A 113 -19.78 -2.34 -16.27
N PRO A 114 -19.69 -1.04 -15.94
CA PRO A 114 -19.72 -0.56 -14.54
C PRO A 114 -20.95 -1.00 -13.75
N GLU A 115 -22.08 -1.24 -14.41
CA GLU A 115 -23.32 -1.73 -13.76
C GLU A 115 -23.51 -3.26 -13.80
N ALA A 116 -22.57 -4.01 -14.39
CA ALA A 116 -22.64 -5.48 -14.40
C ALA A 116 -22.43 -6.08 -12.99
N LYS A 117 -22.85 -7.33 -12.76
CA LYS A 117 -22.52 -8.01 -11.51
C LYS A 117 -21.03 -8.37 -11.46
N PHE A 118 -20.44 -8.34 -10.27
CA PHE A 118 -19.04 -8.76 -10.07
C PHE A 118 -18.83 -10.18 -10.60
N ARG A 119 -17.75 -10.35 -11.37
CA ARG A 119 -17.23 -11.64 -11.81
C ARG A 119 -15.70 -11.59 -11.73
N PRO A 120 -15.06 -12.60 -11.15
CA PRO A 120 -13.60 -12.69 -11.13
C PRO A 120 -13.02 -12.68 -12.54
N ASN A 121 -12.03 -11.84 -12.77
CA ASN A 121 -11.24 -11.81 -14.00
C ASN A 121 -9.79 -11.41 -13.68
N VAL A 122 -8.92 -11.50 -14.70
CA VAL A 122 -7.49 -11.19 -14.57
C VAL A 122 -7.27 -9.74 -14.13
N LEU A 123 -8.06 -8.80 -14.66
CA LEU A 123 -7.99 -7.38 -14.30
C LEU A 123 -8.27 -7.12 -12.82
N ASN A 124 -9.38 -7.64 -12.30
CA ASN A 124 -9.73 -7.56 -10.88
C ASN A 124 -8.62 -8.16 -10.02
N SER A 125 -8.14 -9.35 -10.39
CA SER A 125 -7.14 -10.08 -9.59
C SER A 125 -5.84 -9.29 -9.48
N ILE A 126 -5.36 -8.72 -10.59
CA ILE A 126 -4.16 -7.86 -10.61
C ILE A 126 -4.40 -6.58 -9.81
N VAL A 127 -5.51 -5.88 -10.04
CA VAL A 127 -5.81 -4.62 -9.31
C VAL A 127 -5.93 -4.88 -7.82
N PHE A 128 -6.58 -5.98 -7.40
CA PHE A 128 -6.69 -6.36 -6.01
C PHE A 128 -5.31 -6.58 -5.37
N VAL A 129 -4.48 -7.42 -5.99
CA VAL A 129 -3.14 -7.75 -5.47
C VAL A 129 -2.26 -6.50 -5.39
N VAL A 130 -2.24 -5.69 -6.45
CA VAL A 130 -1.44 -4.45 -6.50
C VAL A 130 -1.95 -3.46 -5.45
N SER A 131 -3.26 -3.29 -5.31
CA SER A 131 -3.86 -2.39 -4.32
C SER A 131 -3.58 -2.83 -2.88
N LEU A 132 -3.65 -4.14 -2.59
CA LEU A 132 -3.29 -4.68 -1.28
C LEU A 132 -1.80 -4.46 -0.99
N HIS A 133 -0.93 -4.71 -1.97
CA HIS A 133 0.51 -4.49 -1.85
C HIS A 133 0.86 -3.02 -1.59
N MET A 134 0.28 -2.07 -2.34
CA MET A 134 0.52 -0.63 -2.15
C MET A 134 0.07 -0.16 -0.78
N GLN A 135 -1.06 -0.68 -0.26
CA GLN A 135 -1.50 -0.37 1.10
C GLN A 135 -0.51 -0.88 2.15
N ILE A 136 0.03 -2.10 1.99
CA ILE A 136 1.09 -2.62 2.87
C ILE A 136 2.34 -1.73 2.80
N ASN A 137 2.82 -1.40 1.60
CA ASN A 137 3.96 -0.50 1.39
C ASN A 137 3.75 0.86 2.06
N THR A 138 2.54 1.41 1.98
CA THR A 138 2.18 2.67 2.63
C THR A 138 2.38 2.60 4.15
N PHE A 139 2.01 1.49 4.81
CA PHE A 139 2.30 1.32 6.25
C PHE A 139 3.80 1.23 6.54
N VAL A 140 4.53 0.43 5.75
CA VAL A 140 5.95 0.17 5.98
C VAL A 140 6.78 1.44 5.76
N ALA A 141 6.57 2.14 4.65
CA ALA A 141 7.31 3.34 4.30
C ALA A 141 7.05 4.49 5.28
N ASN A 142 5.81 4.63 5.75
CA ASN A 142 5.45 5.73 6.65
C ASN A 142 5.72 5.42 8.13
N TYR A 143 6.16 4.21 8.49
CA TYR A 143 6.54 3.92 9.86
C TYR A 143 7.86 4.61 10.21
N HIS A 144 7.76 5.68 10.99
CA HIS A 144 8.93 6.44 11.46
C HIS A 144 9.18 6.18 12.95
N GLY A 145 10.08 5.24 13.22
CA GLY A 145 10.44 4.79 14.56
C GLY A 145 11.39 5.73 15.32
N ALA A 146 12.67 5.37 15.36
CA ALA A 146 13.71 6.15 16.01
C ALA A 146 13.85 7.54 15.36
N PRO A 147 14.11 8.61 16.13
CA PRO A 147 14.52 8.61 17.54
C PRO A 147 13.37 8.83 18.54
N PHE A 148 12.10 8.65 18.14
CA PHE A 148 10.95 8.98 18.99
C PHE A 148 10.26 7.76 19.60
N MET A 149 10.30 6.63 18.90
CA MET A 149 9.71 5.37 19.30
C MET A 149 10.59 4.21 18.84
N GLN A 150 10.22 2.99 19.24
CA GLN A 150 10.92 1.78 18.81
C GLN A 150 11.08 1.71 17.28
N SER A 151 12.16 1.09 16.81
CA SER A 151 12.35 0.84 15.38
C SER A 151 11.35 -0.18 14.84
N PHE A 152 11.21 -0.25 13.51
CA PHE A 152 10.25 -1.16 12.86
C PHE A 152 10.45 -2.62 13.29
N ALA A 153 11.70 -3.10 13.30
CA ALA A 153 12.05 -4.46 13.72
C ALA A 153 11.81 -4.72 15.22
N GLN A 154 11.87 -3.68 16.06
CA GLN A 154 11.56 -3.79 17.49
C GLN A 154 10.06 -3.87 17.75
N ASN A 155 9.23 -3.25 16.89
CA ASN A 155 7.78 -3.48 16.90
C ASN A 155 7.44 -4.87 16.36
N ARG A 156 7.60 -5.89 17.20
CA ARG A 156 7.46 -7.30 16.80
C ARG A 156 6.10 -7.62 16.19
N LEU A 157 5.02 -7.02 16.68
CA LEU A 157 3.68 -7.27 16.15
C LEU A 157 3.53 -6.68 14.75
N LEU A 158 3.89 -5.41 14.57
CA LEU A 158 3.84 -4.76 13.25
C LEU A 158 4.76 -5.45 12.24
N ALA A 159 6.00 -5.78 12.64
CA ALA A 159 6.95 -6.44 11.76
C ALA A 159 6.49 -7.84 11.34
N ARG A 160 6.06 -8.68 12.29
CA ARG A 160 5.52 -10.03 11.98
C ARG A 160 4.29 -9.96 11.09
N TRP A 161 3.38 -9.02 11.38
CA TRP A 161 2.19 -8.81 10.57
C TRP A 161 2.55 -8.37 9.15
N THR A 162 3.53 -7.49 9.01
CA THR A 162 4.04 -7.05 7.70
C THR A 162 4.60 -8.22 6.90
N TYR A 163 5.46 -9.05 7.50
CA TYR A 163 6.02 -10.21 6.82
C TYR A 163 4.94 -11.21 6.41
N LEU A 164 3.95 -11.44 7.28
CA LEU A 164 2.81 -12.28 6.93
C LEU A 164 2.00 -11.69 5.77
N ALA A 165 1.71 -10.39 5.79
CA ALA A 165 0.95 -9.72 4.73
C ALA A 165 1.67 -9.79 3.37
N TYR A 166 2.98 -9.51 3.31
CA TYR A 166 3.75 -9.70 2.08
C TYR A 166 3.82 -11.16 1.65
N SER A 167 3.90 -12.10 2.59
CA SER A 167 3.88 -13.54 2.26
C SER A 167 2.55 -13.95 1.64
N LEU A 168 1.41 -13.42 2.14
CA LEU A 168 0.09 -13.67 1.56
C LEU A 168 -0.01 -13.10 0.13
N VAL A 169 0.50 -11.89 -0.10
CA VAL A 169 0.58 -11.32 -1.45
C VAL A 169 1.43 -12.19 -2.37
N PHE A 170 2.59 -12.65 -1.91
CA PHE A 170 3.47 -13.52 -2.67
C PHE A 170 2.80 -14.86 -3.00
N VAL A 171 2.18 -15.52 -2.02
CA VAL A 171 1.45 -16.78 -2.20
C VAL A 171 0.28 -16.61 -3.18
N ALA A 172 -0.42 -15.46 -3.14
CA ALA A 172 -1.50 -15.16 -4.07
C ALA A 172 -0.99 -14.94 -5.52
N VAL A 173 0.11 -14.18 -5.70
CA VAL A 173 0.70 -13.93 -7.04
C VAL A 173 1.27 -15.19 -7.67
N TRP A 174 2.01 -15.97 -6.88
CA TRP A 174 2.69 -17.19 -7.36
C TRP A 174 1.82 -18.44 -7.28
N GLU A 175 0.58 -18.29 -6.82
CA GLU A 175 -0.43 -19.36 -6.77
C GLU A 175 0.06 -20.62 -6.03
N VAL A 176 0.98 -20.43 -5.07
CA VAL A 176 1.63 -21.52 -4.31
C VAL A 176 0.59 -22.30 -3.50
N PHE A 177 -0.49 -21.63 -3.10
CA PHE A 177 -1.60 -22.23 -2.36
C PHE A 177 -2.95 -21.83 -3.00
N PRO A 178 -3.41 -22.56 -4.03
CA PRO A 178 -4.63 -22.25 -4.78
C PRO A 178 -5.91 -22.04 -3.96
N PRO A 179 -6.13 -22.72 -2.81
CA PRO A 179 -7.31 -22.44 -1.99
C PRO A 179 -7.39 -20.98 -1.51
N LEU A 180 -6.25 -20.30 -1.31
CA LEU A 180 -6.23 -18.88 -0.98
C LEU A 180 -6.72 -18.04 -2.18
N ASN A 181 -6.28 -18.36 -3.39
CA ASN A 181 -6.74 -17.68 -4.61
C ASN A 181 -8.25 -17.83 -4.79
N VAL A 182 -8.80 -19.03 -4.59
CA VAL A 182 -10.25 -19.28 -4.67
C VAL A 182 -11.01 -18.50 -3.59
N MET A 183 -10.52 -18.50 -2.34
CA MET A 183 -11.14 -17.74 -1.24
C MET A 183 -11.17 -16.22 -1.52
N LEU A 184 -10.12 -15.70 -2.16
CA LEU A 184 -10.00 -14.30 -2.55
C LEU A 184 -10.63 -13.99 -3.91
N GLU A 185 -11.30 -14.97 -4.53
CA GLU A 185 -11.92 -14.84 -5.84
C GLU A 185 -10.93 -14.34 -6.91
N LEU A 186 -9.68 -14.82 -6.85
CA LEU A 186 -8.60 -14.48 -7.78
C LEU A 186 -8.55 -15.50 -8.92
N VAL A 187 -8.49 -14.98 -10.14
CA VAL A 187 -8.26 -15.77 -11.35
C VAL A 187 -6.76 -16.05 -11.48
N PHE A 188 -6.43 -17.30 -11.81
CA PHE A 188 -5.06 -17.72 -12.08
C PHE A 188 -4.48 -16.91 -13.24
N LEU A 189 -3.26 -16.43 -13.05
CA LEU A 189 -2.55 -15.61 -14.01
C LEU A 189 -2.14 -16.45 -15.24
N PRO A 190 -2.20 -15.89 -16.45
CA PRO A 190 -2.06 -16.66 -17.70
C PRO A 190 -0.73 -17.39 -17.88
N SER A 191 0.37 -16.89 -17.30
CA SER A 191 1.69 -17.49 -17.46
C SER A 191 2.64 -17.12 -16.32
N PHE A 192 3.71 -17.91 -16.19
CA PHE A 192 4.82 -17.62 -15.28
C PHE A 192 5.45 -16.25 -15.56
N GLU A 193 5.53 -15.84 -16.82
CA GLU A 193 6.08 -14.53 -17.22
C GLU A 193 5.23 -13.38 -16.66
N VAL A 194 3.90 -13.53 -16.66
CA VAL A 194 2.97 -12.56 -16.06
C VAL A 194 3.20 -12.48 -14.54
N GLN A 195 3.31 -13.62 -13.86
CA GLN A 195 3.59 -13.69 -12.42
C GLN A 195 4.93 -13.02 -12.06
N ALA A 196 5.97 -13.30 -12.83
CA ALA A 196 7.30 -12.73 -12.66
C ALA A 196 7.32 -11.22 -12.92
N THR A 197 6.65 -10.77 -13.99
CA THR A 197 6.54 -9.35 -14.35
C THR A 197 5.76 -8.57 -13.30
N LEU A 198 4.63 -9.11 -12.83
CA LEU A 198 3.86 -8.52 -11.74
C LEU A 198 4.72 -8.42 -10.48
N THR A 199 5.41 -9.49 -10.10
CA THR A 199 6.31 -9.50 -8.93
C THR A 199 7.38 -8.42 -9.06
N LEU A 200 7.99 -8.25 -10.24
CA LEU A 200 8.98 -7.20 -10.48
C LEU A 200 8.38 -5.80 -10.29
N ILE A 201 7.19 -5.55 -10.84
CA ILE A 201 6.48 -4.27 -10.67
C ILE A 201 6.22 -3.98 -9.18
N LEU A 202 5.78 -4.98 -8.41
CA LEU A 202 5.56 -4.83 -6.97
C LEU A 202 6.87 -4.52 -6.22
N LEU A 203 7.97 -5.23 -6.55
CA LEU A 203 9.27 -4.97 -5.93
C LEU A 203 9.81 -3.56 -6.25
N LEU A 204 9.60 -3.09 -7.49
CA LEU A 204 9.97 -1.74 -7.90
C LEU A 204 9.14 -0.68 -7.15
N ASP A 205 7.84 -0.91 -6.93
CA ASP A 205 6.99 -0.05 -6.11
C ASP A 205 7.52 0.05 -4.67
N THR A 206 7.79 -1.09 -4.03
CA THR A 206 8.35 -1.12 -2.67
C THR A 206 9.66 -0.34 -2.61
N ALA A 207 10.59 -0.58 -3.54
CA ALA A 207 11.87 0.10 -3.57
C ALA A 207 11.73 1.62 -3.80
N ALA A 208 10.87 2.01 -4.76
CA ALA A 208 10.65 3.41 -5.11
C ALA A 208 10.00 4.20 -3.97
N VAL A 209 8.97 3.65 -3.33
CA VAL A 209 8.27 4.32 -2.22
C VAL A 209 9.15 4.42 -0.98
N LEU A 210 9.88 3.35 -0.63
CA LEU A 210 10.83 3.38 0.50
C LEU A 210 11.97 4.38 0.23
N GLY A 211 12.53 4.37 -0.98
CA GLY A 211 13.59 5.30 -1.37
C GLY A 211 13.11 6.75 -1.37
N PHE A 212 11.94 7.01 -1.95
CA PHE A 212 11.34 8.35 -1.98
C PHE A 212 11.07 8.87 -0.57
N GLU A 213 10.44 8.07 0.28
CA GLU A 213 10.15 8.47 1.66
C GLU A 213 11.44 8.70 2.46
N ALA A 214 12.46 7.86 2.29
CA ALA A 214 13.77 8.08 2.92
C ALA A 214 14.41 9.42 2.50
N VAL A 215 14.30 9.79 1.22
CA VAL A 215 14.76 11.09 0.72
C VAL A 215 13.97 12.24 1.34
N VAL A 216 12.65 12.14 1.42
CA VAL A 216 11.80 13.17 2.07
C VAL A 216 12.19 13.33 3.53
N GLN A 217 12.37 12.24 4.27
CA GLN A 217 12.79 12.30 5.68
C GLN A 217 14.19 12.90 5.85
N TRP A 218 15.12 12.59 4.94
CA TRP A 218 16.44 13.21 4.92
C TRP A 218 16.36 14.73 4.68
N LEU A 219 15.55 15.17 3.71
CA LEU A 219 15.30 16.59 3.45
C LEU A 219 14.69 17.29 4.66
N THR A 220 13.72 16.67 5.31
CA THR A 220 13.08 17.20 6.53
C THR A 220 14.06 17.34 7.68
N ALA A 221 14.99 16.39 7.84
CA ALA A 221 16.03 16.47 8.85
C ALA A 221 17.08 17.55 8.51
N ARG A 222 17.42 17.74 7.23
CA ARG A 222 18.46 18.67 6.78
C ARG A 222 17.98 20.12 6.69
N TYR A 223 16.72 20.34 6.30
CA TYR A 223 16.11 21.65 6.02
C TYR A 223 14.77 21.85 6.76
N PRO A 224 14.76 21.80 8.10
CA PRO A 224 13.52 21.86 8.88
C PRO A 224 12.73 23.16 8.69
N ALA A 225 13.40 24.28 8.43
CA ALA A 225 12.74 25.57 8.21
C ALA A 225 11.86 25.63 6.95
N LEU A 226 12.20 24.82 5.93
CA LEU A 226 11.42 24.70 4.69
C LEU A 226 10.34 23.61 4.83
N MET A 227 10.68 22.52 5.53
CA MET A 227 9.92 21.27 5.48
C MET A 227 8.86 21.13 6.59
N ALA A 228 9.01 21.80 7.73
CA ALA A 228 8.17 21.63 8.94
C ALA A 228 7.13 22.73 9.16
#